data_AF-A0A525D691-F1
#
_entry.id   AF-A0A525D691-F1
#
_cell.length_a   1.000
_cell.length_b   1.000
_cell.length_c   1.000
_cell.angle_alpha   90.00
_cell.angle_beta   90.00
_cell.angle_gamma   90.00
#
_symmetry.space_group_name_H-M   'P 1'
#
loop_
_entity.id
_entity.type
_entity.pdbx_description
1 polymer ?
#
loop_
_entity_poly.entity_id
_entity_poly.type
_entity_poly.pdbx_seq_one_letter_code
_entity_poly.pdbx_strand_id
1 'polypeptide(L)'
;MHSDGTGRRFELDWIRVMATLAVFLYHSTRFFNLGDWHIKDSTTFVWVEIWNRFATIWIMPLFFVISGAGLFFTLKHANGFKRFYTGKFSRLMVPVLLATVTHSALQIYLERVTHGQFTGSFFSFLPTYFSGLYLFIGSAGNYAFHGMHLWFLLFLFLYSLLCYPLFKWMQGGGQGIVQRITGITAHPGWIIPWFAIPLLVVKWGVPPGVAGIGSGGWGFVYYIWFLVAGFIIVSSHRMLHCIKQSMMLSMVLAILLSTMYLYGQFIPVGVSLPVPGPWGLSLLRCLSVWAWIFTFLGAGMRYLSFDHPVLGQLNEGVLPFYILHQTILLMIGYLVIPLEIHTLLKWSVITLGSFLVIVGVYWAVIRPVNMLRFFFGMKTAHPFYNLFKRPVVSLLPLLVYIGMIMFAAMNPSAGFAANRSPKPIVFDKNNDIVLNSRAITHDSGTGVAVINDSSASTGQAIEFDSGASPTAMADPEVFVDLGFGAPAGRYLLWVRGRCDTGSVYSDSVWVQADHQIGTSHGRVLGNWQDIHPAGSYAWAGNSMNPVAILLRYSGSHILRIQPRQTPHRIDQIWLSRSQQHMPDTSDPIR
;
A
#
# COMPACT_ATOMS: atom_id res chain seq x y z
N MET A 1 25.04 36.47 11.30
CA MET A 1 24.36 35.16 11.16
C MET A 1 25.40 34.11 11.55
N HIS A 2 25.38 33.64 12.81
CA HIS A 2 26.41 32.74 13.33
C HIS A 2 26.44 31.44 12.54
N SER A 3 27.49 31.28 11.74
CA SER A 3 27.86 30.03 11.09
C SER A 3 28.59 29.15 12.11
N ASP A 4 27.85 28.30 12.82
CA ASP A 4 28.48 27.20 13.54
C ASP A 4 29.01 26.19 12.52
N GLY A 5 30.31 25.85 12.69
CA GLY A 5 31.20 25.16 11.75
C GLY A 5 30.86 23.72 11.33
N THR A 6 29.59 23.34 11.24
CA THR A 6 29.17 22.15 10.49
C THR A 6 27.94 22.52 9.66
N GLY A 7 28.00 22.37 8.33
CA GLY A 7 26.88 22.69 7.43
C GLY A 7 25.66 21.76 7.57
N ARG A 8 25.28 21.38 8.79
CA ARG A 8 24.14 20.52 9.11
C ARG A 8 22.84 21.31 8.99
N ARG A 9 21.86 20.72 8.30
CA ARG A 9 20.54 21.31 8.06
C ARG A 9 19.53 20.70 9.02
N PHE A 10 19.31 21.34 10.16
CA PHE A 10 18.42 20.85 11.23
C PHE A 10 16.98 20.64 10.75
N GLU A 11 16.52 21.47 9.83
CA GLU A 11 15.18 21.36 9.28
C GLU A 11 14.96 20.05 8.50
N LEU A 12 15.98 19.55 7.78
CA LEU A 12 15.87 18.27 7.06
C LEU A 12 15.83 17.10 8.03
N ASP A 13 16.51 17.23 9.17
CA ASP A 13 16.52 16.25 10.24
C ASP A 13 15.15 16.21 10.96
N TRP A 14 14.55 17.36 11.25
CA TRP A 14 13.18 17.43 11.79
C TRP A 14 12.14 16.88 10.82
N ILE A 15 12.18 17.28 9.54
CA ILE A 15 11.22 16.78 8.54
C ILE A 15 11.33 15.25 8.42
N ARG A 16 12.55 14.68 8.45
CA ARG A 16 12.74 13.22 8.41
C ARG A 16 12.06 12.51 9.59
N VAL A 17 12.20 13.05 10.80
CA VAL A 17 11.53 12.50 11.99
C VAL A 17 10.01 12.53 11.82
N MET A 18 9.45 13.68 11.46
CA MET A 18 7.99 13.82 11.29
C MET A 18 7.45 12.97 10.13
N ALA A 19 8.16 12.88 9.01
CA ALA A 19 7.77 12.03 7.89
C ALA A 19 7.76 10.55 8.29
N THR A 20 8.68 10.13 9.17
CA THR A 20 8.72 8.75 9.69
C THR A 20 7.52 8.46 10.60
N LEU A 21 7.13 9.42 11.44
CA LEU A 21 5.91 9.31 12.24
C LEU A 21 4.66 9.31 11.34
N ALA A 22 4.62 10.11 10.28
CA ALA A 22 3.51 10.12 9.32
C ALA A 22 3.34 8.78 8.58
N VAL A 23 4.45 8.14 8.15
CA VAL A 23 4.44 6.78 7.59
C VAL A 23 3.88 5.76 8.57
N PHE A 24 4.29 5.86 9.83
CA PHE A 24 3.79 4.98 10.88
C PHE A 24 2.29 5.13 11.10
N LEU A 25 1.79 6.36 11.21
CA LEU A 25 0.36 6.63 11.30
C LEU A 25 -0.39 6.13 10.07
N TYR A 26 0.16 6.35 8.86
CA TYR A 26 -0.39 5.78 7.63
C TYR A 26 -0.54 4.26 7.72
N HIS A 27 0.52 3.52 8.06
CA HIS A 27 0.45 2.05 8.17
C HIS A 27 -0.46 1.58 9.30
N SER A 28 -0.57 2.33 10.40
CA SER A 28 -1.48 2.01 11.51
C SER A 28 -2.96 2.02 11.07
N THR A 29 -3.30 2.79 10.04
CA THR A 29 -4.67 2.88 9.52
C THR A 29 -4.99 1.85 8.43
N ARG A 30 -3.98 1.17 7.86
CA ARG A 30 -4.14 0.20 6.74
C ARG A 30 -4.98 -1.04 7.10
N PHE A 31 -5.18 -1.32 8.38
CA PHE A 31 -6.11 -2.36 8.81
C PHE A 31 -7.56 -2.03 8.44
N PHE A 32 -7.90 -0.75 8.30
CA PHE A 32 -9.28 -0.24 8.22
C PHE A 32 -9.61 0.48 6.90
N ASN A 33 -8.66 0.62 5.96
CA ASN A 33 -8.94 1.18 4.63
C ASN A 33 -9.68 0.15 3.74
N LEU A 34 -10.02 0.49 2.49
CA LEU A 34 -10.75 -0.44 1.61
C LEU A 34 -9.83 -1.43 0.88
N GLY A 35 -8.61 -0.99 0.54
CA GLY A 35 -7.65 -1.82 -0.20
C GLY A 35 -7.10 -2.99 0.61
N ASP A 36 -6.69 -4.03 -0.10
CA ASP A 36 -6.09 -5.24 0.46
C ASP A 36 -4.79 -4.96 1.23
N TRP A 37 -4.51 -5.79 2.23
CA TRP A 37 -3.37 -5.64 3.14
C TRP A 37 -3.10 -6.94 3.90
N HIS A 38 -1.92 -7.04 4.52
CA HIS A 38 -1.52 -8.20 5.33
C HIS A 38 -2.58 -8.69 6.32
N ILE A 39 -3.25 -7.77 7.00
CA ILE A 39 -4.30 -8.05 7.99
C ILE A 39 -5.35 -6.96 7.85
N LYS A 40 -6.62 -7.36 7.75
CA LYS A 40 -7.77 -6.47 7.61
C LYS A 40 -8.75 -6.68 8.74
N ASP A 41 -9.29 -5.58 9.24
CA ASP A 41 -10.49 -5.64 10.08
C ASP A 41 -11.71 -5.96 9.22
N SER A 42 -12.71 -6.55 9.85
CA SER A 42 -14.03 -6.76 9.24
C SER A 42 -14.72 -5.46 8.87
N THR A 43 -14.40 -4.37 9.56
CA THR A 43 -15.01 -3.06 9.41
C THR A 43 -14.01 -2.11 8.77
N THR A 44 -14.36 -1.59 7.59
CA THR A 44 -13.51 -0.69 6.80
C THR A 44 -14.22 0.62 6.48
N PHE A 45 -13.47 1.70 6.29
CA PHE A 45 -14.04 3.04 6.10
C PHE A 45 -13.49 3.74 4.84
N VAL A 46 -14.38 4.36 4.06
CA VAL A 46 -14.01 5.15 2.87
C VAL A 46 -13.10 6.31 3.23
N TRP A 47 -13.37 7.02 4.33
CA TRP A 47 -12.54 8.17 4.72
C TRP A 47 -11.09 7.74 5.03
N VAL A 48 -10.87 6.51 5.50
CA VAL A 48 -9.52 5.95 5.69
C VAL A 48 -8.87 5.65 4.33
N GLU A 49 -9.64 5.23 3.32
CA GLU A 49 -9.13 5.10 1.95
C GLU A 49 -8.80 6.47 1.32
N ILE A 50 -9.60 7.51 1.57
CA ILE A 50 -9.28 8.89 1.17
C ILE A 50 -7.99 9.36 1.84
N TRP A 51 -7.85 9.14 3.15
CA TRP A 51 -6.59 9.39 3.88
C TRP A 51 -5.41 8.62 3.28
N ASN A 52 -5.60 7.35 2.95
CA ASN A 52 -4.60 6.51 2.31
C ASN A 52 -4.15 7.10 0.95
N ARG A 53 -5.09 7.51 0.09
CA ARG A 53 -4.77 8.15 -1.19
C ARG A 53 -4.08 9.49 -0.98
N PHE A 54 -4.57 10.31 -0.06
CA PHE A 54 -3.92 11.57 0.30
C PHE A 54 -2.47 11.39 0.76
N ALA A 55 -2.23 10.50 1.72
CA ALA A 55 -0.93 10.24 2.30
C ALA A 55 0.08 9.74 1.23
N THR A 56 -0.37 8.86 0.34
CA THR A 56 0.47 8.32 -0.75
C THR A 56 0.79 9.35 -1.85
N ILE A 57 0.13 10.51 -1.90
CA ILE A 57 0.53 11.61 -2.79
C ILE A 57 1.93 12.08 -2.45
N TRP A 58 2.26 12.28 -1.18
CA TRP A 58 3.44 13.06 -0.78
C TRP A 58 4.44 12.34 0.12
N ILE A 59 4.04 11.32 0.90
CA ILE A 59 4.93 10.70 1.89
C ILE A 59 6.22 10.16 1.27
N MET A 60 6.13 9.21 0.34
CA MET A 60 7.33 8.62 -0.27
C MET A 60 8.10 9.61 -1.16
N PRO A 61 7.44 10.44 -2.00
CA PRO A 61 8.12 11.53 -2.70
C PRO A 61 8.95 12.42 -1.77
N LEU A 62 8.40 12.83 -0.62
CA LEU A 62 9.11 13.64 0.37
C LEU A 62 10.35 12.93 0.90
N PHE A 63 10.27 11.63 1.21
CA PHE A 63 11.43 10.83 1.61
C PHE A 63 12.54 10.80 0.56
N PHE A 64 12.19 10.66 -0.72
CA PHE A 64 13.17 10.72 -1.82
C PHE A 64 13.77 12.12 -1.98
N VAL A 65 12.98 13.19 -1.86
CA VAL A 65 13.50 14.58 -1.89
C VAL A 65 14.49 14.84 -0.74
N ILE A 66 14.14 14.47 0.49
CA ILE A 66 15.03 14.64 1.66
C ILE A 66 16.31 13.80 1.49
N SER A 67 16.19 12.59 0.94
CA SER A 67 17.34 11.72 0.69
C SER A 67 18.25 12.28 -0.38
N GLY A 68 17.68 12.89 -1.43
CA GLY A 68 18.41 13.61 -2.47
C GLY A 68 19.18 14.80 -1.92
N ALA A 69 18.53 15.59 -1.06
CA ALA A 69 19.20 16.67 -0.33
C ALA A 69 20.36 16.16 0.54
N GLY A 70 20.17 15.02 1.23
CA GLY A 70 21.22 14.37 2.01
C GLY A 70 22.40 13.85 1.17
N LEU A 71 22.14 13.43 -0.08
CA LEU A 71 23.18 13.00 -1.02
C LEU A 71 24.10 14.14 -1.42
N PHE A 72 23.59 15.37 -1.57
CA PHE A 72 24.41 16.55 -1.86
C PHE A 72 25.51 16.76 -0.80
N PHE A 73 25.15 16.74 0.48
CA PHE A 73 26.12 16.87 1.57
C PHE A 73 27.04 15.66 1.68
N THR A 74 26.50 14.45 1.50
CA THR A 74 27.31 13.22 1.56
C THR A 74 28.39 13.22 0.48
N LEU A 75 28.04 13.64 -0.74
CA LEU A 75 28.95 13.61 -1.89
C LEU A 75 30.08 14.63 -1.75
N LYS A 76 29.80 15.82 -1.20
CA LYS A 76 30.84 16.84 -0.89
C LYS A 76 31.93 16.31 0.04
N HIS A 77 31.60 15.38 0.93
CA HIS A 77 32.54 14.78 1.88
C HIS A 77 33.05 13.39 1.45
N ALA A 78 32.52 12.84 0.35
CA ALA A 78 32.92 11.53 -0.13
C ALA A 78 34.15 11.64 -1.03
N ASN A 79 35.29 11.11 -0.57
CA ASN A 79 36.53 11.03 -1.36
C ASN A 79 36.46 9.90 -2.42
N GLY A 80 35.49 9.98 -3.34
CA GLY A 80 35.33 9.06 -4.47
C GLY A 80 34.28 7.96 -4.28
N PHE A 81 34.08 7.20 -5.37
CA PHE A 81 32.98 6.23 -5.51
C PHE A 81 33.03 5.10 -4.47
N LYS A 82 34.22 4.59 -4.14
CA LYS A 82 34.38 3.47 -3.18
C LYS A 82 33.81 3.81 -1.80
N ARG A 83 34.10 5.01 -1.28
CA ARG A 83 33.62 5.48 0.02
C ARG A 83 32.12 5.79 -0.01
N PHE A 84 31.63 6.33 -1.12
CA PHE A 84 30.20 6.54 -1.35
C PHE A 84 29.42 5.22 -1.33
N TYR A 85 29.84 4.24 -2.15
CA TYR A 85 29.21 2.93 -2.25
C TYR A 85 29.16 2.22 -0.89
N THR A 86 30.30 2.07 -0.22
CA THR A 86 30.39 1.34 1.06
C THR A 86 29.62 2.03 2.19
N GLY A 87 29.59 3.36 2.22
CA GLY A 87 28.77 4.13 3.14
C GLY A 87 27.26 3.94 2.91
N LYS A 88 26.83 3.86 1.65
CA LYS A 88 25.43 3.60 1.30
C LYS A 88 25.03 2.14 1.52
N PHE A 89 25.91 1.20 1.17
CA PHE A 89 25.68 -0.22 1.35
C PHE A 89 25.47 -0.58 2.84
N SER A 90 26.39 -0.15 3.71
CA SER A 90 26.30 -0.42 5.15
C SER A 90 25.05 0.20 5.80
N ARG A 91 24.62 1.39 5.34
CA ARG A 91 23.46 2.09 5.90
C ARG A 91 22.12 1.61 5.35
N LEU A 92 22.07 1.15 4.10
CA LEU A 92 20.82 0.85 3.38
C LEU A 92 20.67 -0.64 3.11
N MET A 93 21.66 -1.27 2.49
CA MET A 93 21.56 -2.67 2.07
C MET A 93 21.66 -3.62 3.25
N VAL A 94 22.55 -3.40 4.23
CA VAL A 94 22.65 -4.29 5.40
C VAL A 94 21.30 -4.43 6.12
N PRO A 95 20.57 -3.35 6.44
CA PRO A 95 19.20 -3.47 6.97
C PRO A 95 18.23 -4.21 6.06
N VAL A 96 18.25 -3.94 4.75
CA VAL A 96 17.36 -4.61 3.79
C VAL A 96 17.62 -6.11 3.78
N LEU A 97 18.89 -6.53 3.68
CA LEU A 97 19.28 -7.93 3.65
C LEU A 97 18.84 -8.69 4.88
N LEU A 98 18.99 -8.09 6.07
CA LEU A 98 18.52 -8.72 7.30
C LEU A 98 17.00 -8.80 7.32
N ALA A 99 16.32 -7.71 6.96
CA ALA A 99 14.89 -7.63 7.07
C ALA A 99 14.15 -8.51 6.06
N THR A 100 14.71 -8.74 4.87
CA THR A 100 14.13 -9.66 3.86
C THR A 100 14.11 -11.10 4.33
N VAL A 101 15.00 -11.50 5.25
CA VAL A 101 15.02 -12.87 5.81
C VAL A 101 14.37 -12.97 7.19
N THR A 102 14.17 -11.85 7.89
CA THR A 102 13.58 -11.83 9.25
C THR A 102 12.19 -11.20 9.26
N HIS A 103 12.13 -9.89 9.11
CA HIS A 103 10.93 -9.08 9.24
C HIS A 103 9.91 -9.43 8.16
N SER A 104 10.35 -9.48 6.91
CA SER A 104 9.49 -9.82 5.78
C SER A 104 8.94 -11.24 5.89
N ALA A 105 9.73 -12.21 6.38
CA ALA A 105 9.24 -13.57 6.62
C ALA A 105 8.08 -13.59 7.62
N LEU A 106 8.18 -12.82 8.71
CA LEU A 106 7.10 -12.70 9.68
C LEU A 106 5.87 -11.99 9.10
N GLN A 107 6.06 -10.93 8.31
CA GLN A 107 4.94 -10.23 7.66
C GLN A 107 4.19 -11.13 6.69
N ILE A 108 4.90 -11.88 5.85
CA ILE A 108 4.28 -12.82 4.91
C ILE A 108 3.61 -13.97 5.66
N TYR A 109 4.23 -14.52 6.71
CA TYR A 109 3.57 -15.53 7.54
C TYR A 109 2.22 -15.05 8.09
N LEU A 110 2.20 -13.85 8.69
CA LEU A 110 0.98 -13.26 9.24
C LEU A 110 -0.09 -13.06 8.14
N GLU A 111 0.31 -12.59 6.96
CA GLU A 111 -0.57 -12.50 5.80
C GLU A 111 -1.12 -13.87 5.39
N ARG A 112 -0.28 -14.89 5.23
CA ARG A 112 -0.74 -16.22 4.80
C ARG A 112 -1.72 -16.82 5.80
N VAL A 113 -1.47 -16.67 7.10
CA VAL A 113 -2.36 -17.20 8.13
C VAL A 113 -3.71 -16.48 8.12
N THR A 114 -3.72 -15.15 8.04
CA THR A 114 -4.96 -14.35 8.08
C THR A 114 -5.80 -14.50 6.82
N HIS A 115 -5.17 -14.77 5.68
CA HIS A 115 -5.85 -15.04 4.41
C HIS A 115 -6.25 -16.52 4.26
N GLY A 116 -6.03 -17.37 5.27
CA GLY A 116 -6.35 -18.79 5.22
C GLY A 116 -5.48 -19.60 4.23
N GLN A 117 -4.34 -19.04 3.82
CA GLN A 117 -3.40 -19.65 2.87
C GLN A 117 -2.33 -20.51 3.55
N PHE A 118 -2.18 -20.41 4.88
CA PHE A 118 -1.28 -21.24 5.66
C PHE A 118 -1.89 -21.57 7.03
N THR A 119 -1.61 -22.76 7.54
CA THR A 119 -1.95 -23.18 8.90
C THR A 119 -0.71 -23.75 9.57
N GLY A 120 -0.51 -23.45 10.85
CA GLY A 120 0.67 -23.88 11.61
C GLY A 120 1.38 -22.72 12.29
N SER A 121 2.60 -22.99 12.77
CA SER A 121 3.44 -22.00 13.45
C SER A 121 4.37 -21.28 12.48
N PHE A 122 4.94 -20.16 12.91
CA PHE A 122 5.96 -19.44 12.15
C PHE A 122 7.15 -20.33 11.76
N PHE A 123 7.60 -21.21 12.65
CA PHE A 123 8.73 -22.11 12.37
C PHE A 123 8.38 -23.18 11.32
N SER A 124 7.13 -23.65 11.28
CA SER A 124 6.68 -24.53 10.19
C SER A 124 6.53 -23.81 8.85
N PHE A 125 6.36 -22.48 8.86
CA PHE A 125 6.31 -21.67 7.64
C PHE A 125 7.69 -21.41 7.03
N LEU A 126 8.74 -21.22 7.85
CA LEU A 126 10.09 -20.86 7.40
C LEU A 126 10.65 -21.70 6.22
N PRO A 127 10.51 -23.05 6.18
CA PRO A 127 10.96 -23.84 5.04
C PRO A 127 10.29 -23.45 3.70
N THR A 128 9.06 -22.94 3.77
CA THR A 128 8.27 -22.51 2.59
C THR A 128 8.49 -21.04 2.22
N TYR A 129 9.23 -20.27 3.03
CA TYR A 129 9.40 -18.84 2.81
C TYR A 129 10.15 -18.51 1.52
N PHE A 130 11.13 -19.35 1.14
CA PHE A 130 11.88 -19.19 -0.11
C PHE A 130 11.18 -19.80 -1.33
N SER A 131 9.91 -20.19 -1.21
CA SER A 131 9.15 -20.73 -2.33
C SER A 131 8.50 -19.60 -3.16
N GLY A 132 9.08 -19.30 -4.32
CA GLY A 132 8.59 -18.26 -5.23
C GLY A 132 8.88 -16.83 -4.77
N LEU A 133 8.88 -15.89 -5.72
CA LEU A 133 9.01 -14.46 -5.44
C LEU A 133 7.66 -13.86 -5.04
N TYR A 134 7.64 -13.12 -3.94
CA TYR A 134 6.50 -12.31 -3.56
C TYR A 134 6.53 -10.99 -4.36
N LEU A 135 5.47 -10.73 -5.15
CA LEU A 135 5.38 -9.58 -6.07
C LEU A 135 4.33 -8.56 -5.63
N PHE A 136 3.25 -9.02 -5.03
CA PHE A 136 2.13 -8.21 -4.55
C PHE A 136 1.34 -8.98 -3.48
N ILE A 137 0.44 -8.30 -2.78
CA ILE A 137 -0.39 -8.92 -1.73
C ILE A 137 -1.16 -10.11 -2.30
N GLY A 138 -1.03 -11.25 -1.63
CA GLY A 138 -1.60 -12.50 -2.07
C GLY A 138 -0.85 -13.22 -3.20
N SER A 139 0.18 -12.63 -3.83
CA SER A 139 0.95 -13.34 -4.87
C SER A 139 1.41 -14.74 -4.44
N ALA A 140 1.58 -15.69 -5.36
CA ALA A 140 1.82 -17.09 -5.00
C ALA A 140 3.15 -17.31 -4.26
N GLY A 141 4.18 -16.52 -4.59
CA GLY A 141 5.50 -16.65 -3.97
C GLY A 141 5.58 -16.01 -2.59
N ASN A 142 6.43 -16.56 -1.72
CA ASN A 142 6.58 -16.13 -0.34
C ASN A 142 7.80 -15.21 -0.12
N TYR A 143 8.84 -15.29 -0.96
CA TYR A 143 10.07 -14.56 -0.72
C TYR A 143 9.93 -13.08 -1.10
N ALA A 144 9.72 -12.25 -0.09
CA ALA A 144 9.60 -10.80 -0.21
C ALA A 144 10.98 -10.13 -0.35
N PHE A 145 11.61 -10.37 -1.49
CA PHE A 145 12.95 -9.89 -1.80
C PHE A 145 13.09 -8.36 -1.65
N HIS A 146 12.08 -7.57 -2.01
CA HIS A 146 12.14 -6.12 -1.88
C HIS A 146 12.01 -5.60 -0.43
N GLY A 147 11.92 -6.48 0.56
CA GLY A 147 11.91 -6.14 1.99
C GLY A 147 10.58 -5.59 2.49
N MET A 148 9.47 -5.91 1.80
CA MET A 148 8.14 -5.37 2.11
C MET A 148 8.15 -3.84 2.14
N HIS A 149 7.81 -3.21 3.26
CA HIS A 149 7.81 -1.76 3.43
C HIS A 149 9.18 -1.11 3.28
N LEU A 150 10.26 -1.88 3.32
CA LEU A 150 11.65 -1.42 3.21
C LEU A 150 12.13 -1.22 1.78
N TRP A 151 11.27 -1.44 0.78
CA TRP A 151 11.59 -1.20 -0.63
C TRP A 151 12.25 0.17 -0.84
N PHE A 152 11.83 1.19 -0.06
CA PHE A 152 12.41 2.53 -0.13
C PHE A 152 13.93 2.52 0.10
N LEU A 153 14.46 1.74 1.04
CA LEU A 153 15.90 1.65 1.29
C LEU A 153 16.64 0.98 0.12
N LEU A 154 16.05 -0.07 -0.44
CA LEU A 154 16.58 -0.78 -1.61
C LEU A 154 16.64 0.15 -2.82
N PHE A 155 15.52 0.78 -3.17
CA PHE A 155 15.44 1.70 -4.30
C PHE A 155 16.27 2.96 -4.07
N LEU A 156 16.35 3.48 -2.83
CA LEU A 156 17.24 4.58 -2.51
C LEU A 156 18.70 4.21 -2.73
N PHE A 157 19.12 3.00 -2.38
CA PHE A 157 20.47 2.52 -2.67
C PHE A 157 20.71 2.44 -4.18
N LEU A 158 19.83 1.77 -4.93
CA LEU A 158 19.94 1.62 -6.37
C LEU A 158 19.96 2.97 -7.10
N TYR A 159 19.03 3.88 -6.78
CA TYR A 159 18.98 5.21 -7.38
C TYR A 159 20.15 6.09 -6.96
N SER A 160 20.65 5.96 -5.73
CA SER A 160 21.87 6.67 -5.32
C SER A 160 23.08 6.27 -6.17
N LEU A 161 23.20 4.99 -6.56
CA LEU A 161 24.26 4.51 -7.43
C LEU A 161 24.03 4.93 -8.89
N LEU A 162 22.81 4.74 -9.40
CA LEU A 162 22.41 5.11 -10.76
C LEU A 162 22.65 6.61 -11.02
N CYS A 163 22.24 7.46 -10.08
CA CYS A 163 22.37 8.90 -10.20
C CYS A 163 23.74 9.43 -9.75
N TYR A 164 24.67 8.59 -9.26
CA TYR A 164 25.98 9.04 -8.80
C TYR A 164 26.78 9.84 -9.85
N PRO A 165 26.89 9.39 -11.12
CA PRO A 165 27.61 10.15 -12.15
C PRO A 165 26.98 11.53 -12.38
N LEU A 166 25.64 11.59 -12.41
CA LEU A 166 24.88 12.83 -12.55
C LEU A 166 25.13 13.78 -11.36
N PHE A 167 25.06 13.27 -10.13
CA PHE A 167 25.32 14.07 -8.93
C PHE A 167 26.76 14.61 -8.88
N LYS A 168 27.74 13.78 -9.26
CA LYS A 168 29.14 14.20 -9.34
C LYS A 168 29.35 15.29 -10.40
N TRP A 169 28.73 15.11 -11.56
CA TRP A 169 28.77 16.12 -12.63
C TRP A 169 28.12 17.44 -12.20
N MET A 170 26.94 17.40 -11.57
CA MET A 170 26.26 18.60 -11.06
C MET A 170 27.06 19.35 -9.99
N GLN A 171 27.88 18.66 -9.19
CA GLN A 171 28.80 19.30 -8.23
C GLN A 171 30.13 19.76 -8.86
N GLY A 172 30.46 19.32 -10.06
CA GLY A 172 31.66 19.74 -10.80
C GLY A 172 31.30 20.61 -12.01
N GLY A 173 31.59 20.11 -13.21
CA GLY A 173 31.40 20.85 -14.46
C GLY A 173 29.96 21.23 -14.80
N GLY A 174 28.96 20.59 -14.20
CA GLY A 174 27.54 20.88 -14.40
C GLY A 174 26.99 22.02 -13.54
N GLN A 175 27.77 22.59 -12.61
CA GLN A 175 27.29 23.62 -11.68
C GLN A 175 26.68 24.84 -12.40
N GLY A 176 27.29 25.31 -13.49
CA GLY A 176 26.78 26.45 -14.26
C GLY A 176 25.40 26.17 -14.89
N ILE A 177 25.16 24.95 -15.36
CA ILE A 177 23.86 24.54 -15.91
C ILE A 177 22.82 24.47 -14.80
N VAL A 178 23.15 23.88 -13.65
CA VAL A 178 22.25 23.83 -12.49
C VAL A 178 21.90 25.24 -12.03
N GLN A 179 22.86 26.17 -12.00
CA GLN A 179 22.61 27.56 -11.65
C GLN A 179 21.70 28.28 -12.66
N ARG A 180 21.87 28.04 -13.97
CA ARG A 180 20.97 28.59 -15.00
C ARG A 180 19.55 28.06 -14.86
N ILE A 181 19.40 26.74 -14.74
CA ILE A 181 18.08 26.09 -14.56
C ILE A 181 17.42 26.61 -13.28
N THR A 182 18.14 26.63 -12.16
CA THR A 182 17.59 27.15 -10.90
C THR A 182 17.34 28.66 -10.93
N GLY A 183 18.09 29.42 -11.73
CA GLY A 183 17.85 30.85 -11.96
C GLY A 183 16.51 31.13 -12.65
N ILE A 184 16.14 30.31 -13.62
CA ILE A 184 14.86 30.40 -14.36
C ILE A 184 13.71 29.86 -13.50
N THR A 185 13.92 28.73 -12.83
CA THR A 185 12.84 28.01 -12.12
C THR A 185 12.55 28.51 -10.71
N ALA A 186 13.49 29.22 -10.06
CA ALA A 186 13.29 29.80 -8.74
C ALA A 186 12.44 31.08 -8.81
N HIS A 187 11.17 30.91 -9.15
CA HIS A 187 10.15 31.95 -9.13
C HIS A 187 8.85 31.43 -8.46
N PRO A 188 8.23 32.17 -7.52
CA PRO A 188 7.11 31.67 -6.72
C PRO A 188 5.91 31.15 -7.53
N GLY A 189 5.60 31.76 -8.68
CA GLY A 189 4.48 31.33 -9.53
C GLY A 189 4.78 30.11 -10.41
N TRP A 190 6.05 29.84 -10.72
CA TRP A 190 6.44 28.81 -11.71
C TRP A 190 7.13 27.60 -11.11
N ILE A 191 7.56 27.65 -9.86
CA ILE A 191 8.32 26.57 -9.22
C ILE A 191 7.54 25.25 -9.17
N ILE A 192 6.24 25.26 -8.86
CA ILE A 192 5.42 24.04 -8.79
C ILE A 192 5.20 23.42 -10.18
N PRO A 193 4.70 24.15 -11.20
CA PRO A 193 4.57 23.62 -12.55
C PRO A 193 5.88 23.05 -13.11
N TRP A 194 7.00 23.74 -12.90
CA TRP A 194 8.30 23.28 -13.41
C TRP A 194 8.72 21.93 -12.86
N PHE A 195 8.57 21.71 -11.56
CA PHE A 195 8.93 20.42 -10.96
C PHE A 195 7.91 19.32 -11.28
N ALA A 196 6.67 19.68 -11.64
CA ALA A 196 5.66 18.73 -12.10
C ALA A 196 5.90 18.24 -13.55
N ILE A 197 6.52 19.04 -14.42
CA ILE A 197 6.77 18.70 -15.83
C ILE A 197 7.49 17.35 -15.98
N PRO A 198 8.61 17.05 -15.29
CA PRO A 198 9.27 15.75 -15.42
C PRO A 198 8.38 14.56 -15.03
N LEU A 199 7.45 14.72 -14.09
CA LEU A 199 6.48 13.66 -13.76
C LEU A 199 5.50 13.44 -14.93
N LEU A 200 5.04 14.51 -15.57
CA LEU A 200 4.18 14.42 -16.76
C LEU A 200 4.92 13.79 -17.95
N VAL A 201 6.19 14.14 -18.14
CA VAL A 201 7.06 13.53 -19.17
C VAL A 201 7.20 12.03 -18.92
N VAL A 202 7.41 11.59 -17.68
CA VAL A 202 7.44 10.14 -17.37
C VAL A 202 6.10 9.50 -17.69
N LYS A 203 4.98 10.12 -17.33
CA LYS A 203 3.64 9.60 -17.65
C LYS A 203 3.39 9.48 -19.16
N TRP A 204 3.93 10.39 -19.95
CA TRP A 204 3.78 10.41 -21.40
C TRP A 204 4.74 9.48 -22.13
N GLY A 205 6.01 9.47 -21.74
CA GLY A 205 7.07 8.77 -22.44
C GLY A 205 7.35 7.34 -21.97
N VAL A 206 6.90 6.96 -20.76
CA VAL A 206 7.11 5.60 -20.23
C VAL A 206 5.83 4.78 -20.42
N PRO A 207 5.92 3.56 -20.99
CA PRO A 207 4.75 2.69 -21.18
C PRO A 207 3.97 2.49 -19.87
N PRO A 208 2.62 2.51 -19.89
CA PRO A 208 1.79 2.42 -18.69
C PRO A 208 2.09 1.22 -17.80
N GLY A 209 2.41 0.06 -18.40
CA GLY A 209 2.80 -1.14 -17.65
C GLY A 209 4.08 -0.97 -16.84
N VAL A 210 5.03 -0.15 -17.30
CA VAL A 210 6.28 0.16 -16.57
C VAL A 210 6.07 1.32 -15.60
N ALA A 211 5.36 2.36 -16.02
CA ALA A 211 5.05 3.52 -15.19
C ALA A 211 4.11 3.18 -14.01
N GLY A 212 3.29 2.14 -14.13
CA GLY A 212 2.39 1.65 -13.10
C GLY A 212 3.06 0.76 -12.05
N ILE A 213 4.20 0.12 -12.36
CA ILE A 213 4.93 -0.72 -11.40
C ILE A 213 5.51 0.16 -10.30
N GLY A 214 5.01 0.01 -9.07
CA GLY A 214 5.42 0.84 -7.96
C GLY A 214 4.85 0.42 -6.63
N SER A 215 5.17 1.22 -5.62
CA SER A 215 4.67 1.11 -4.26
C SER A 215 4.68 2.50 -3.62
N GLY A 216 3.92 2.71 -2.55
CA GLY A 216 3.84 4.01 -1.88
C GLY A 216 3.19 5.11 -2.72
N GLY A 217 2.26 4.72 -3.59
CA GLY A 217 1.45 5.61 -4.43
C GLY A 217 1.95 5.77 -5.85
N TRP A 218 3.27 5.80 -6.09
CA TRP A 218 3.85 6.15 -7.39
C TRP A 218 4.60 4.97 -8.01
N GLY A 219 4.72 4.98 -9.34
CA GLY A 219 5.62 4.08 -10.05
C GLY A 219 7.08 4.32 -9.65
N PHE A 220 7.88 3.26 -9.64
CA PHE A 220 9.27 3.35 -9.19
C PHE A 220 10.10 4.36 -10.01
N VAL A 221 9.85 4.45 -11.32
CA VAL A 221 10.55 5.38 -12.21
C VAL A 221 10.39 6.85 -11.78
N TYR A 222 9.24 7.24 -11.23
CA TYR A 222 8.98 8.62 -10.77
C TYR A 222 9.91 9.03 -9.61
N TYR A 223 10.32 8.09 -8.76
CA TYR A 223 11.16 8.37 -7.59
C TYR A 223 12.58 8.81 -7.93
N ILE A 224 13.07 8.49 -9.14
CA ILE A 224 14.35 9.00 -9.66
C ILE A 224 14.29 10.53 -9.72
N TRP A 225 13.21 11.10 -10.24
CA TRP A 225 13.05 12.55 -10.32
C TRP A 225 12.98 13.18 -8.94
N PHE A 226 12.19 12.63 -8.00
CA PHE A 226 12.13 13.16 -6.63
C PHE A 226 13.51 13.16 -5.95
N LEU A 227 14.31 12.10 -6.15
CA LEU A 227 15.68 12.05 -5.63
C LEU A 227 16.58 13.12 -6.25
N VAL A 228 16.55 13.27 -7.58
CA VAL A 228 17.36 14.27 -8.30
C VAL A 228 16.95 15.69 -7.93
N ALA A 229 15.65 15.95 -7.85
CA ALA A 229 15.08 17.23 -7.47
C ALA A 229 15.52 17.65 -6.06
N GLY A 230 15.54 16.74 -5.08
CA GLY A 230 16.05 17.03 -3.74
C GLY A 230 17.51 17.50 -3.73
N PHE A 231 18.35 16.89 -4.58
CA PHE A 231 19.74 17.31 -4.76
C PHE A 231 19.84 18.70 -5.38
N ILE A 232 19.05 18.98 -6.42
CA ILE A 232 19.01 20.28 -7.11
C ILE A 232 18.53 21.38 -6.15
N ILE A 233 17.47 21.13 -5.39
CA ILE A 233 16.87 22.11 -4.47
C ILE A 233 17.91 22.62 -3.47
N VAL A 234 18.64 21.72 -2.81
CA VAL A 234 19.61 22.13 -1.78
C VAL A 234 20.90 22.69 -2.36
N SER A 235 21.17 22.44 -3.64
CA SER A 235 22.36 22.97 -4.33
C SER A 235 22.28 24.48 -4.64
N SER A 236 21.08 25.07 -4.59
CA SER A 236 20.83 26.47 -4.95
C SER A 236 20.18 27.27 -3.82
N HIS A 237 20.88 28.28 -3.30
CA HIS A 237 20.33 29.18 -2.27
C HIS A 237 19.09 29.95 -2.77
N ARG A 238 19.05 30.31 -4.06
CA ARG A 238 17.90 30.99 -4.68
C ARG A 238 16.65 30.11 -4.63
N MET A 239 16.79 28.81 -4.90
CA MET A 239 15.69 27.85 -4.85
C MET A 239 15.15 27.70 -3.42
N LEU A 240 16.06 27.51 -2.44
CA LEU A 240 15.68 27.43 -1.03
C LEU A 240 14.96 28.69 -0.55
N HIS A 241 15.46 29.87 -0.93
CA HIS A 241 14.84 31.15 -0.61
C HIS A 241 13.45 31.27 -1.23
N CYS A 242 13.30 30.92 -2.52
CA CYS A 242 12.02 30.92 -3.22
C CYS A 242 11.01 30.00 -2.51
N ILE A 243 11.38 28.75 -2.21
CA ILE A 243 10.52 27.78 -1.50
C ILE A 243 10.09 28.31 -0.13
N LYS A 244 11.01 28.94 0.60
CA LYS A 244 10.71 29.55 1.91
C LYS A 244 9.69 30.69 1.79
N GLN A 245 9.85 31.55 0.78
CA GLN A 245 8.93 32.68 0.55
C GLN A 245 7.56 32.24 0.00
N SER A 246 7.53 31.22 -0.85
CA SER A 246 6.30 30.71 -1.47
C SER A 246 5.57 29.66 -0.62
N MET A 247 5.96 29.47 0.64
CA MET A 247 5.43 28.40 1.50
C MET A 247 3.89 28.45 1.64
N MET A 248 3.33 29.63 1.93
CA MET A 248 1.88 29.79 2.09
C MET A 248 1.13 29.57 0.79
N LEU A 249 1.63 30.10 -0.34
CA LEU A 249 1.07 29.85 -1.66
C LEU A 249 1.09 28.35 -1.99
N SER A 250 2.21 27.69 -1.70
CA SER A 250 2.37 26.24 -1.91
C SER A 250 1.37 25.46 -1.06
N MET A 251 1.11 25.89 0.19
CA MET A 251 0.15 25.24 1.08
C MET A 251 -1.29 25.36 0.56
N VAL A 252 -1.69 26.57 0.16
CA VAL A 252 -3.03 26.81 -0.42
C VAL A 252 -3.22 25.97 -1.68
N LEU A 253 -2.23 25.97 -2.59
CA LEU A 253 -2.28 25.14 -3.80
C LEU A 253 -2.28 23.65 -3.46
N ALA A 254 -1.52 23.21 -2.46
CA ALA A 254 -1.47 21.81 -2.05
C ALA A 254 -2.84 21.32 -1.59
N ILE A 255 -3.51 22.10 -0.73
CA ILE A 255 -4.87 21.81 -0.25
C ILE A 255 -5.84 21.80 -1.43
N LEU A 256 -5.87 22.86 -2.25
CA LEU A 256 -6.81 22.97 -3.37
C LEU A 256 -6.66 21.82 -4.38
N LEU A 257 -5.43 21.58 -4.85
CA LEU A 257 -5.15 20.58 -5.90
C LEU A 257 -5.33 19.15 -5.40
N SER A 258 -4.95 18.86 -4.13
CA SER A 258 -5.17 17.52 -3.57
C SER A 258 -6.65 17.26 -3.31
N THR A 259 -7.42 18.26 -2.86
CA THR A 259 -8.88 18.14 -2.74
C THR A 259 -9.54 17.91 -4.09
N MET A 260 -9.19 18.67 -5.13
CA MET A 260 -9.71 18.44 -6.49
C MET A 260 -9.35 17.05 -7.02
N TYR A 261 -8.11 16.61 -6.79
CA TYR A 261 -7.65 15.27 -7.18
C TYR A 261 -8.43 14.17 -6.46
N LEU A 262 -8.57 14.25 -5.14
CA LEU A 262 -9.29 13.25 -4.33
C LEU A 262 -10.78 13.27 -4.66
N TYR A 263 -11.39 14.43 -4.83
CA TYR A 263 -12.78 14.55 -5.27
C TYR A 263 -13.01 13.83 -6.60
N GLY A 264 -12.12 14.04 -7.59
CA GLY A 264 -12.21 13.34 -8.87
C GLY A 264 -11.90 11.83 -8.80
N GLN A 265 -11.34 11.31 -7.71
CA GLN A 265 -11.13 9.87 -7.48
C GLN A 265 -12.30 9.21 -6.74
N PHE A 266 -13.05 9.97 -5.93
CA PHE A 266 -14.05 9.47 -5.00
C PHE A 266 -15.43 10.12 -5.19
N ILE A 267 -15.72 10.64 -6.39
CA ILE A 267 -16.99 11.28 -6.68
C ILE A 267 -18.16 10.32 -6.42
N PRO A 268 -19.20 10.71 -5.66
CA PRO A 268 -20.37 9.87 -5.45
C PRO A 268 -21.10 9.57 -6.76
N VAL A 269 -21.61 8.35 -6.90
CA VAL A 269 -22.48 7.95 -8.01
C VAL A 269 -23.72 8.87 -8.03
N GLY A 270 -24.05 9.44 -9.19
CA GLY A 270 -25.19 10.34 -9.37
C GLY A 270 -24.86 11.85 -9.37
N VAL A 271 -23.62 12.25 -9.11
CA VAL A 271 -23.20 13.66 -9.22
C VAL A 271 -22.59 13.93 -10.60
N SER A 272 -23.31 14.65 -11.45
CA SER A 272 -22.88 15.02 -12.81
C SER A 272 -22.00 16.28 -12.82
N LEU A 273 -20.89 16.28 -12.09
CA LEU A 273 -19.90 17.34 -12.18
C LEU A 273 -18.81 16.99 -13.21
N PRO A 274 -18.27 17.98 -13.95
CA PRO A 274 -17.17 17.72 -14.87
C PRO A 274 -15.95 17.19 -14.11
N VAL A 275 -15.67 15.89 -14.24
CA VAL A 275 -14.46 15.29 -13.68
C VAL A 275 -13.33 15.40 -14.71
N PRO A 276 -12.13 15.85 -14.32
CA PRO A 276 -10.98 15.84 -15.23
C PRO A 276 -10.72 14.41 -15.73
N GLY A 277 -10.48 14.25 -17.04
CA GLY A 277 -10.08 12.95 -17.58
C GLY A 277 -8.76 12.43 -16.97
N PRO A 278 -8.30 11.21 -17.33
CA PRO A 278 -7.12 10.59 -16.73
C PRO A 278 -5.84 11.46 -16.74
N TRP A 279 -5.67 12.28 -17.78
CA TRP A 279 -4.60 13.27 -17.87
C TRP A 279 -4.78 14.44 -16.91
N GLY A 280 -6.00 14.97 -16.79
CA GLY A 280 -6.32 16.04 -15.84
C GLY A 280 -6.12 15.60 -14.38
N LEU A 281 -6.60 14.41 -14.01
CA LEU A 281 -6.36 13.84 -12.67
C LEU A 281 -4.86 13.69 -12.38
N SER A 282 -4.08 13.29 -13.38
CA SER A 282 -2.65 13.13 -13.21
C SER A 282 -1.89 14.44 -13.15
N LEU A 283 -2.35 15.47 -13.87
CA LEU A 283 -1.84 16.83 -13.74
C LEU A 283 -2.07 17.36 -12.32
N LEU A 284 -3.31 17.26 -11.81
CA LEU A 284 -3.65 17.63 -10.44
C LEU A 284 -2.78 16.89 -9.42
N ARG A 285 -2.56 15.59 -9.63
CA ARG A 285 -1.69 14.77 -8.79
C ARG A 285 -0.22 15.21 -8.83
N CYS A 286 0.32 15.50 -10.02
CA CYS A 286 1.71 15.96 -10.18
C CYS A 286 1.95 17.35 -9.59
N LEU A 287 0.97 18.26 -9.70
CA LEU A 287 1.07 19.58 -9.10
C LEU A 287 0.89 19.51 -7.57
N SER A 288 -0.07 18.72 -7.08
CA SER A 288 -0.33 18.60 -5.63
C SER A 288 0.86 18.00 -4.86
N VAL A 289 1.56 17.00 -5.39
CA VAL A 289 2.75 16.44 -4.72
C VAL A 289 3.85 17.48 -4.52
N TRP A 290 4.13 18.31 -5.53
CA TRP A 290 5.15 19.36 -5.44
C TRP A 290 4.72 20.52 -4.55
N ALA A 291 3.44 20.88 -4.59
CA ALA A 291 2.88 21.86 -3.67
C ALA A 291 3.03 21.39 -2.20
N TRP A 292 2.74 20.13 -1.89
CA TRP A 292 2.97 19.56 -0.55
C TRP A 292 4.45 19.51 -0.17
N ILE A 293 5.33 19.03 -1.06
CA ILE A 293 6.78 19.00 -0.80
C ILE A 293 7.32 20.39 -0.49
N PHE A 294 6.98 21.41 -1.28
CA PHE A 294 7.44 22.78 -1.02
C PHE A 294 6.81 23.40 0.22
N THR A 295 5.58 23.02 0.55
CA THR A 295 4.97 23.39 1.84
C THR A 295 5.81 22.84 3.00
N PHE A 296 6.13 21.54 2.99
CA PHE A 296 6.91 20.92 4.08
C PHE A 296 8.34 21.44 4.17
N LEU A 297 9.03 21.61 3.03
CA LEU A 297 10.37 22.17 3.00
C LEU A 297 10.38 23.64 3.44
N GLY A 298 9.43 24.45 2.95
CA GLY A 298 9.28 25.86 3.31
C GLY A 298 8.95 26.03 4.79
N ALA A 299 8.02 25.24 5.31
CA ALA A 299 7.65 25.21 6.72
C ALA A 299 8.84 24.76 7.59
N GLY A 300 9.57 23.71 7.17
CA GLY A 300 10.78 23.29 7.88
C GLY A 300 11.84 24.38 7.94
N MET A 301 12.13 25.06 6.83
CA MET A 301 13.09 26.17 6.82
C MET A 301 12.63 27.39 7.65
N ARG A 302 11.32 27.59 7.84
CA ARG A 302 10.76 28.71 8.60
C ARG A 302 10.66 28.42 10.09
N TYR A 303 10.25 27.21 10.47
CA TYR A 303 9.86 26.87 11.84
C TYR A 303 10.76 25.83 12.50
N LEU A 304 11.57 25.08 11.74
CA LEU A 304 12.34 23.92 12.24
C LEU A 304 13.86 24.05 12.00
N SER A 305 14.34 25.27 11.75
CA SER A 305 15.77 25.57 11.55
C SER A 305 16.52 25.79 12.87
N PHE A 306 16.26 24.95 13.88
CA PHE A 306 16.89 25.07 15.20
C PHE A 306 17.47 23.74 15.67
N ASP A 307 18.55 23.81 16.43
CA ASP A 307 19.14 22.64 17.11
C ASP A 307 18.39 22.35 18.40
N HIS A 308 18.27 21.07 18.74
CA HIS A 308 17.68 20.62 20.00
C HIS A 308 18.33 19.29 20.43
N PRO A 309 18.68 19.10 21.72
CA PRO A 309 19.36 17.88 22.17
C PRO A 309 18.62 16.59 21.83
N VAL A 310 17.29 16.62 21.90
CA VAL A 310 16.41 15.49 21.55
C VAL A 310 16.47 15.15 20.06
N LEU A 311 16.72 16.12 19.17
CA LEU A 311 16.78 15.89 17.73
C LEU A 311 17.92 14.92 17.34
N GLY A 312 19.06 15.01 18.03
CA GLY A 312 20.17 14.09 17.83
C GLY A 312 19.76 12.64 18.14
N GLN A 313 19.05 12.44 19.25
CA GLN A 313 18.57 11.12 19.69
C GLN A 313 17.48 10.58 18.78
N LEU A 314 16.52 11.43 18.36
CA LEU A 314 15.46 11.05 17.44
C LEU A 314 16.03 10.64 16.09
N ASN A 315 16.97 11.41 15.53
CA ASN A 315 17.59 11.07 14.24
C ASN A 315 18.39 9.76 14.28
N GLU A 316 19.02 9.45 15.41
CA GLU A 316 19.67 8.15 15.61
C GLU A 316 18.66 6.99 15.55
N GLY A 317 17.46 7.19 16.09
CA GLY A 317 16.38 6.20 16.15
C GLY A 317 15.46 6.11 14.93
N VAL A 318 15.48 7.07 14.01
CA VAL A 318 14.59 7.11 12.83
C VAL A 318 14.67 5.83 12.00
N LEU A 319 15.88 5.37 11.67
CA LEU A 319 16.05 4.19 10.81
C LEU A 319 15.61 2.89 11.53
N PRO A 320 16.02 2.63 12.79
CA PRO A 320 15.46 1.53 13.57
C PRO A 320 13.93 1.54 13.66
N PHE A 321 13.34 2.70 13.96
CA PHE A 321 11.89 2.86 14.03
C PHE A 321 11.25 2.53 12.69
N TYR A 322 11.76 3.10 11.60
CA TYR A 322 11.30 2.81 10.24
C TYR A 322 11.46 1.32 9.86
N ILE A 323 12.48 0.62 10.34
CA ILE A 323 12.62 -0.81 10.03
C ILE A 323 11.57 -1.64 10.75
N LEU A 324 11.32 -1.34 12.03
CA LEU A 324 10.44 -2.11 12.89
C LEU A 324 8.95 -1.84 12.69
N HIS A 325 8.58 -0.62 12.29
CA HIS A 325 7.22 -0.12 12.50
C HIS A 325 6.12 -1.00 11.91
N GLN A 326 6.22 -1.40 10.64
CA GLN A 326 5.18 -2.20 10.00
C GLN A 326 5.13 -3.62 10.58
N THR A 327 6.27 -4.26 10.87
CA THR A 327 6.28 -5.61 11.45
C THR A 327 5.61 -5.62 12.82
N ILE A 328 5.94 -4.67 13.69
CA ILE A 328 5.35 -4.59 15.03
C ILE A 328 3.87 -4.21 14.96
N LEU A 329 3.48 -3.29 14.06
CA LEU A 329 2.07 -3.00 13.78
C LEU A 329 1.31 -4.26 13.42
N LEU A 330 1.85 -5.11 12.55
CA LEU A 330 1.20 -6.35 12.12
C LEU A 330 1.15 -7.39 13.23
N MET A 331 2.19 -7.52 14.06
CA MET A 331 2.17 -8.43 15.21
C MET A 331 1.07 -8.06 16.22
N ILE A 332 0.96 -6.78 16.58
CA ILE A 332 -0.08 -6.33 17.50
C ILE A 332 -1.45 -6.37 16.83
N GLY A 333 -1.54 -5.97 15.56
CA GLY A 333 -2.75 -6.06 14.76
C GLY A 333 -3.30 -7.47 14.66
N TYR A 334 -2.44 -8.48 14.48
CA TYR A 334 -2.84 -9.89 14.45
C TYR A 334 -3.59 -10.32 15.72
N LEU A 335 -3.19 -9.81 16.89
CA LEU A 335 -3.81 -10.12 18.17
C LEU A 335 -5.08 -9.30 18.44
N VAL A 336 -5.09 -8.03 18.01
CA VAL A 336 -6.16 -7.08 18.35
C VAL A 336 -7.33 -7.12 17.37
N ILE A 337 -7.08 -7.36 16.08
CA ILE A 337 -8.11 -7.32 15.03
C ILE A 337 -9.24 -8.34 15.27
N PRO A 338 -8.97 -9.59 15.72
CA PRO A 338 -10.02 -10.55 16.02
C PRO A 338 -10.92 -10.18 17.22
N LEU A 339 -10.51 -9.23 18.07
CA LEU A 339 -11.28 -8.86 19.27
C LEU A 339 -12.58 -8.15 18.89
N GLU A 340 -13.67 -8.47 19.58
CA GLU A 340 -14.99 -7.83 19.40
C GLU A 340 -15.10 -6.51 20.19
N ILE A 341 -14.20 -5.56 19.92
CA ILE A 341 -14.18 -4.23 20.53
C ILE A 341 -14.33 -3.13 19.48
N HIS A 342 -14.70 -1.92 19.92
CA HIS A 342 -14.88 -0.76 19.03
C HIS A 342 -13.63 -0.46 18.19
N THR A 343 -13.81 -0.18 16.90
CA THR A 343 -12.71 -0.03 15.93
C THR A 343 -11.72 1.07 16.31
N LEU A 344 -12.18 2.18 16.89
CA LEU A 344 -11.29 3.23 17.38
C LEU A 344 -10.37 2.74 18.51
N LEU A 345 -10.87 1.86 19.37
CA LEU A 345 -10.07 1.25 20.44
C LEU A 345 -9.04 0.28 19.85
N LYS A 346 -9.44 -0.54 18.85
CA LYS A 346 -8.49 -1.39 18.11
C LYS A 346 -7.34 -0.57 17.54
N TRP A 347 -7.66 0.51 16.81
CA TRP A 347 -6.66 1.40 16.22
C TRP A 347 -5.77 2.06 17.29
N SER A 348 -6.35 2.52 18.40
CA SER A 348 -5.60 3.16 19.49
C SER A 348 -4.62 2.19 20.14
N VAL A 349 -5.04 0.95 20.43
CA VAL A 349 -4.18 -0.09 21.00
C VAL A 349 -3.08 -0.49 20.02
N ILE A 350 -3.42 -0.72 18.75
CA ILE A 350 -2.44 -1.05 17.70
C ILE A 350 -1.40 0.06 17.57
N THR A 351 -1.83 1.32 17.48
CA THR A 351 -0.95 2.47 17.25
C THR A 351 -0.10 2.78 18.48
N LEU A 352 -0.71 3.01 19.64
CA LEU A 352 0.03 3.38 20.85
C LEU A 352 0.88 2.21 21.35
N GLY A 353 0.33 1.00 21.34
CA GLY A 353 1.06 -0.22 21.70
C GLY A 353 2.28 -0.43 20.81
N SER A 354 2.12 -0.32 19.48
CA SER A 354 3.26 -0.45 18.55
C SER A 354 4.30 0.63 18.78
N PHE A 355 3.88 1.89 18.98
CA PHE A 355 4.81 2.98 19.24
C PHE A 355 5.66 2.71 20.49
N LEU A 356 5.02 2.32 21.60
CA LEU A 356 5.70 2.01 22.86
C LEU A 356 6.64 0.80 22.72
N VAL A 357 6.20 -0.26 22.05
CA VAL A 357 7.04 -1.45 21.82
C VAL A 357 8.23 -1.12 20.94
N ILE A 358 8.06 -0.37 19.84
CA ILE A 358 9.17 0.04 18.96
C ILE A 358 10.20 0.87 19.75
N VAL A 359 9.74 1.87 20.52
CA VAL A 359 10.61 2.72 21.33
C VAL A 359 11.33 1.91 22.42
N GLY A 360 10.61 1.01 23.09
CA GLY A 360 11.18 0.12 24.10
C GLY A 360 12.25 -0.82 23.53
N VAL A 361 11.96 -1.50 22.42
CA VAL A 361 12.92 -2.37 21.71
C VAL A 361 14.12 -1.58 21.22
N TYR A 362 13.91 -0.39 20.66
CA TYR A 362 15.01 0.47 20.23
C TYR A 362 15.92 0.82 21.40
N TRP A 363 15.36 1.29 22.51
CA TRP A 363 16.14 1.82 23.63
C TRP A 363 16.83 0.72 24.46
N ALA A 364 16.13 -0.39 24.73
CA ALA A 364 16.62 -1.46 25.59
C ALA A 364 17.48 -2.50 24.84
N VAL A 365 17.22 -2.74 23.55
CA VAL A 365 17.82 -3.87 22.81
C VAL A 365 18.75 -3.37 21.70
N ILE A 366 18.24 -2.55 20.78
CA ILE A 366 19.00 -2.17 19.57
C ILE A 366 20.11 -1.15 19.89
N ARG A 367 19.78 -0.10 20.65
CA ARG A 367 20.70 1.01 20.94
C ARG A 367 21.96 0.59 21.71
N PRO A 368 21.93 -0.31 22.72
CA PRO A 368 23.12 -0.69 23.47
C PRO A 368 24.01 -1.72 22.75
N VAL A 369 23.46 -2.56 21.86
CA VAL A 369 24.20 -3.67 21.24
C VAL A 369 24.80 -3.26 19.89
N ASN A 370 26.14 -3.15 19.80
CA ASN A 370 26.84 -2.74 18.58
C ASN A 370 26.50 -3.56 17.32
N MET A 371 26.25 -4.87 17.48
CA MET A 371 25.83 -5.74 16.38
C MET A 371 24.46 -5.34 15.82
N LEU A 372 23.50 -5.06 16.69
CA LEU A 372 22.17 -4.61 16.27
C LEU A 372 22.24 -3.20 15.69
N ARG A 373 23.03 -2.30 16.27
CA ARG A 373 23.31 -0.98 15.68
C ARG A 373 23.77 -1.10 14.22
N PHE A 374 24.70 -2.02 13.93
CA PHE A 374 25.15 -2.28 12.57
C PHE A 374 24.02 -2.77 11.66
N PHE A 375 23.25 -3.77 12.10
CA PHE A 375 22.15 -4.33 11.33
C PHE A 375 21.01 -3.33 11.06
N PHE A 376 20.78 -2.38 11.96
CA PHE A 376 19.81 -1.31 11.79
C PHE A 376 20.41 -0.04 11.16
N GLY A 377 21.62 -0.13 10.56
CA GLY A 377 22.23 0.96 9.80
C GLY A 377 22.68 2.17 10.63
N MET A 378 22.86 1.98 11.94
CA MET A 378 23.31 2.98 12.90
C MET A 378 24.85 3.06 12.95
N LYS A 379 25.38 4.14 13.53
CA LYS A 379 26.83 4.26 13.78
C LYS A 379 27.27 3.28 14.87
N THR A 380 28.35 2.53 14.63
CA THR A 380 28.94 1.57 15.57
C THR A 380 30.20 2.15 16.22
N ALA A 381 30.45 1.82 17.50
CA ALA A 381 31.67 2.24 18.19
C ALA A 381 32.88 1.33 17.92
N HIS A 382 32.66 0.04 17.66
CA HIS A 382 33.73 -0.95 17.59
C HIS A 382 34.45 -0.95 16.21
N PRO A 383 35.80 -1.02 16.17
CA PRO A 383 36.57 -1.00 14.92
C PRO A 383 36.30 -2.16 13.95
N PHE A 384 35.86 -3.32 14.46
CA PHE A 384 35.50 -4.51 13.67
C PHE A 384 34.60 -4.18 12.46
N TYR A 385 33.58 -3.34 12.66
CA TYR A 385 32.61 -3.00 11.62
C TYR A 385 33.20 -2.14 10.49
N ASN A 386 34.42 -1.60 10.65
CA ASN A 386 35.14 -0.95 9.57
C ASN A 386 35.56 -1.94 8.47
N LEU A 387 35.61 -3.25 8.75
CA LEU A 387 35.89 -4.27 7.74
C LEU A 387 34.83 -4.27 6.63
N PHE A 388 33.56 -4.05 6.98
CA PHE A 388 32.43 -3.94 6.05
C PHE A 388 32.45 -2.65 5.21
N LYS A 389 33.35 -1.71 5.50
CA LYS A 389 33.62 -0.55 4.64
C LYS A 389 34.60 -0.87 3.51
N ARG A 390 35.06 -2.13 3.38
CA ARG A 390 35.86 -2.59 2.23
C ARG A 390 34.93 -3.11 1.13
N PRO A 391 35.10 -2.68 -0.13
CA PRO A 391 34.18 -3.03 -1.22
C PRO A 391 34.07 -4.53 -1.46
N VAL A 392 35.17 -5.28 -1.34
CA VAL A 392 35.19 -6.75 -1.48
C VAL A 392 34.29 -7.42 -0.43
N VAL A 393 34.29 -6.93 0.80
CA VAL A 393 33.50 -7.49 1.91
C VAL A 393 32.00 -7.18 1.74
N SER A 394 31.65 -6.05 1.13
CA SER A 394 30.25 -5.71 0.81
C SER A 394 29.68 -6.46 -0.39
N LEU A 395 30.50 -7.04 -1.27
CA LEU A 395 30.01 -7.79 -2.43
C LEU A 395 29.44 -9.15 -2.05
N LEU A 396 30.04 -9.83 -1.06
CA LEU A 396 29.60 -11.17 -0.66
C LEU A 396 28.12 -11.21 -0.20
N PRO A 397 27.63 -10.34 0.71
CA PRO A 397 26.23 -10.33 1.09
C PRO A 397 25.28 -10.00 -0.08
N LEU A 398 25.75 -9.21 -1.06
CA LEU A 398 24.97 -8.91 -2.27
C LEU A 398 24.83 -10.15 -3.17
N LEU A 399 25.92 -10.93 -3.32
CA LEU A 399 25.87 -12.21 -4.06
C LEU A 399 24.94 -13.21 -3.38
N VAL A 400 24.99 -13.32 -2.05
CA VAL A 400 24.06 -14.15 -1.28
C VAL A 400 22.62 -13.70 -1.50
N TYR A 401 22.36 -12.39 -1.48
CA TYR A 401 21.03 -11.83 -1.73
C TYR A 401 20.50 -12.13 -3.13
N ILE A 402 21.33 -11.94 -4.16
CA ILE A 402 20.99 -12.32 -5.54
C ILE A 402 20.77 -13.83 -5.62
N GLY A 403 21.61 -14.63 -4.97
CA GLY A 403 21.46 -16.07 -4.87
C GLY A 403 20.13 -16.50 -4.25
N MET A 404 19.68 -15.83 -3.18
CA MET A 404 18.36 -16.08 -2.57
C MET A 404 17.20 -15.71 -3.51
N ILE A 405 17.31 -14.60 -4.25
CA ILE A 405 16.31 -14.21 -5.25
C ILE A 405 16.24 -15.26 -6.36
N MET A 406 17.38 -15.65 -6.91
CA MET A 406 17.46 -16.67 -7.97
C MET A 406 16.94 -18.01 -7.48
N PHE A 407 17.33 -18.43 -6.28
CA PHE A 407 16.83 -19.64 -5.65
C PHE A 407 15.31 -19.61 -5.52
N ALA A 408 14.73 -18.52 -4.99
CA ALA A 408 13.29 -18.40 -4.85
C ALA A 408 12.55 -18.34 -6.20
N ALA A 409 13.14 -17.68 -7.20
CA ALA A 409 12.58 -17.62 -8.56
C ALA A 409 12.58 -19.01 -9.23
N MET A 410 13.62 -19.80 -9.01
CA MET A 410 13.77 -21.16 -9.56
C MET A 410 13.01 -22.23 -8.76
N ASN A 411 12.62 -21.93 -7.52
CA ASN A 411 11.79 -22.78 -6.68
C ASN A 411 10.40 -22.14 -6.50
N PRO A 412 9.62 -21.94 -7.58
CA PRO A 412 8.27 -21.46 -7.43
C PRO A 412 7.52 -22.44 -6.53
N SER A 413 6.73 -21.89 -5.62
CA SER A 413 5.82 -22.65 -4.78
C SER A 413 4.91 -23.53 -5.63
N ALA A 414 5.28 -24.81 -5.80
CA ALA A 414 4.52 -25.81 -6.54
C ALA A 414 3.10 -25.97 -5.98
N GLY A 415 2.92 -25.69 -4.68
CA GLY A 415 1.62 -25.71 -4.02
C GLY A 415 0.77 -24.44 -4.15
N PHE A 416 1.34 -23.27 -4.51
CA PHE A 416 0.62 -21.99 -4.44
C PHE A 416 0.24 -21.36 -5.79
N ALA A 417 1.02 -21.58 -6.87
CA ALA A 417 0.56 -21.21 -8.22
C ALA A 417 -0.65 -22.07 -8.62
N ALA A 418 -0.65 -23.34 -8.22
CA ALA A 418 -1.80 -24.25 -8.32
C ALA A 418 -2.96 -23.88 -7.36
N ASN A 419 -2.79 -22.91 -6.46
CA ASN A 419 -3.78 -22.53 -5.44
C ASN A 419 -4.45 -21.16 -5.71
N ARG A 420 -4.31 -20.64 -6.92
CA ARG A 420 -5.08 -19.49 -7.43
C ARG A 420 -5.57 -19.67 -8.85
N SER A 421 -4.99 -20.61 -9.59
CA SER A 421 -5.63 -21.09 -10.81
C SER A 421 -7.07 -21.46 -10.48
N PRO A 422 -8.02 -20.98 -11.29
CA PRO A 422 -9.37 -21.46 -11.19
C PRO A 422 -9.36 -23.00 -11.21
N LYS A 423 -10.18 -23.64 -10.39
CA LYS A 423 -10.25 -25.11 -10.32
C LYS A 423 -11.64 -25.58 -10.73
N PRO A 424 -11.75 -26.84 -11.19
CA PRO A 424 -13.04 -27.48 -11.38
C PRO A 424 -13.89 -27.36 -10.13
N ILE A 425 -15.19 -27.16 -10.35
CA ILE A 425 -16.17 -27.09 -9.28
C ILE A 425 -16.17 -28.42 -8.51
N VAL A 426 -15.90 -28.36 -7.21
CA VAL A 426 -16.07 -29.47 -6.27
C VAL A 426 -17.35 -29.24 -5.48
N PHE A 427 -18.49 -29.55 -6.10
CA PHE A 427 -19.80 -29.38 -5.48
C PHE A 427 -20.19 -30.59 -4.65
N ASP A 428 -20.43 -30.39 -3.35
CA ASP A 428 -20.96 -31.42 -2.46
C ASP A 428 -22.46 -31.19 -2.21
N LYS A 429 -23.30 -32.01 -2.85
CA LYS A 429 -24.77 -31.90 -2.77
C LYS A 429 -25.33 -31.99 -1.34
N ASN A 430 -24.62 -32.61 -0.40
CA ASN A 430 -25.10 -32.77 0.97
C ASN A 430 -24.70 -31.61 1.89
N ASN A 431 -23.66 -30.86 1.52
CA ASN A 431 -23.03 -29.87 2.40
C ASN A 431 -23.04 -28.45 1.83
N ASP A 432 -23.12 -28.31 0.52
CA ASP A 432 -23.08 -27.04 -0.19
C ASP A 432 -24.50 -26.57 -0.54
N ILE A 433 -24.66 -25.25 -0.62
CA ILE A 433 -25.96 -24.61 -0.88
C ILE A 433 -25.81 -23.68 -2.07
N VAL A 434 -26.74 -23.75 -3.02
CA VAL A 434 -26.80 -22.84 -4.16
C VAL A 434 -28.10 -22.05 -4.08
N LEU A 435 -27.97 -20.73 -4.02
CA LEU A 435 -29.06 -19.77 -4.00
C LEU A 435 -29.16 -19.10 -5.37
N ASN A 436 -30.38 -18.79 -5.79
CA ASN A 436 -30.70 -18.04 -6.99
C ASN A 436 -31.97 -17.19 -6.74
N SER A 437 -32.54 -16.58 -7.77
CA SER A 437 -33.76 -15.76 -7.67
C SER A 437 -34.95 -16.46 -7.01
N ARG A 438 -35.02 -17.81 -7.00
CA ARG A 438 -36.10 -18.56 -6.34
C ARG A 438 -35.97 -18.62 -4.82
N ALA A 439 -34.78 -18.32 -4.28
CA ALA A 439 -34.55 -18.28 -2.83
C ALA A 439 -34.96 -16.94 -2.20
N ILE A 440 -35.44 -15.97 -3.00
CA ILE A 440 -35.89 -14.68 -2.52
C ILE A 440 -37.09 -14.87 -1.60
N THR A 441 -36.92 -14.48 -0.34
CA THR A 441 -38.00 -14.45 0.66
C THR A 441 -38.54 -13.03 0.87
N HIS A 442 -37.73 -12.01 0.59
CA HIS A 442 -38.08 -10.61 0.75
C HIS A 442 -37.15 -9.74 -0.12
N ASP A 443 -37.66 -8.67 -0.68
CA ASP A 443 -36.88 -7.67 -1.43
C ASP A 443 -37.46 -6.27 -1.18
N SER A 444 -36.70 -5.23 -1.53
CA SER A 444 -37.10 -3.83 -1.32
C SER A 444 -38.18 -3.33 -2.29
N GLY A 445 -38.46 -4.04 -3.39
CA GLY A 445 -39.36 -3.60 -4.48
C GLY A 445 -38.89 -2.37 -5.27
N THR A 446 -37.88 -1.66 -4.80
CA THR A 446 -37.21 -0.52 -5.45
C THR A 446 -35.73 -0.85 -5.67
N GLY A 447 -35.22 -0.48 -6.85
CA GLY A 447 -33.80 -0.62 -7.18
C GLY A 447 -33.26 -2.04 -7.39
N VAL A 448 -34.13 -3.05 -7.23
CA VAL A 448 -33.87 -4.46 -7.46
C VAL A 448 -35.00 -5.07 -8.28
N ALA A 449 -34.67 -5.92 -9.25
CA ALA A 449 -35.66 -6.60 -10.08
C ALA A 449 -35.21 -8.03 -10.44
N VAL A 450 -36.15 -8.96 -10.50
CA VAL A 450 -35.91 -10.28 -11.12
C VAL A 450 -36.26 -10.18 -12.60
N ILE A 451 -35.26 -10.26 -13.45
CA ILE A 451 -35.40 -10.09 -14.90
C ILE A 451 -35.21 -11.40 -15.65
N ASN A 452 -35.82 -11.51 -16.82
CA ASN A 452 -35.60 -12.65 -17.71
C ASN A 452 -34.22 -12.55 -18.37
N ASP A 453 -33.45 -13.62 -18.24
CA ASP A 453 -32.08 -13.71 -18.77
C ASP A 453 -31.77 -15.17 -19.13
N SER A 454 -31.77 -15.48 -20.42
CA SER A 454 -31.56 -16.85 -20.91
C SER A 454 -30.16 -17.40 -20.61
N SER A 455 -29.22 -16.55 -20.20
CA SER A 455 -27.85 -16.94 -19.82
C SER A 455 -27.70 -17.25 -18.32
N ALA A 456 -28.75 -17.02 -17.54
CA ALA A 456 -28.82 -17.34 -16.12
C ALA A 456 -29.29 -18.80 -15.88
N SER A 457 -28.88 -19.39 -14.76
CA SER A 457 -29.13 -20.79 -14.39
C SER A 457 -30.60 -21.19 -14.40
N THR A 458 -31.49 -20.26 -14.03
CA THR A 458 -32.94 -20.50 -13.95
C THR A 458 -33.73 -19.79 -15.04
N GLY A 459 -33.05 -19.18 -16.02
CA GLY A 459 -33.66 -18.27 -17.00
C GLY A 459 -33.99 -16.88 -16.43
N GLN A 460 -33.63 -16.62 -15.16
CA GLN A 460 -33.85 -15.36 -14.46
C GLN A 460 -32.59 -14.95 -13.69
N ALA A 461 -32.37 -13.63 -13.57
CA ALA A 461 -31.30 -13.05 -12.78
C ALA A 461 -31.82 -11.92 -11.89
N ILE A 462 -31.15 -11.69 -10.77
CA ILE A 462 -31.40 -10.56 -9.87
C ILE A 462 -30.59 -9.37 -10.38
N GLU A 463 -31.26 -8.31 -10.82
CA GLU A 463 -30.64 -7.07 -11.27
C GLU A 463 -30.69 -6.02 -10.15
N PHE A 464 -29.55 -5.36 -9.92
CA PHE A 464 -29.48 -4.14 -9.12
C PHE A 464 -29.11 -2.97 -10.03
N ASP A 465 -29.99 -1.96 -10.09
CA ASP A 465 -29.80 -0.78 -10.94
C ASP A 465 -29.38 0.48 -10.15
N SER A 466 -29.69 0.52 -8.86
CA SER A 466 -29.57 1.70 -7.99
C SER A 466 -29.34 1.32 -6.52
N GLY A 467 -29.33 2.31 -5.63
CA GLY A 467 -29.16 2.07 -4.18
C GLY A 467 -27.75 1.69 -3.73
N ALA A 468 -26.75 1.83 -4.59
CA ALA A 468 -25.36 1.50 -4.28
C ALA A 468 -24.83 2.30 -3.08
N SER A 469 -24.32 1.58 -2.07
CA SER A 469 -23.77 2.19 -0.86
C SER A 469 -22.31 1.78 -0.62
N PRO A 470 -21.42 2.71 -0.23
CA PRO A 470 -20.03 2.39 0.01
C PRO A 470 -19.78 1.57 1.29
N THR A 471 -20.82 1.32 2.09
CA THR A 471 -20.80 0.48 3.29
C THR A 471 -22.08 -0.33 3.37
N ALA A 472 -22.05 -1.52 3.98
CA ALA A 472 -23.27 -2.24 4.31
C ALA A 472 -24.13 -1.38 5.25
N MET A 473 -25.40 -1.19 4.90
CA MET A 473 -26.35 -0.44 5.71
C MET A 473 -27.12 -1.39 6.62
N ALA A 474 -27.45 -0.89 7.82
CA ALA A 474 -28.33 -1.57 8.76
C ALA A 474 -29.75 -1.70 8.18
N ASP A 475 -30.24 -0.62 7.56
CA ASP A 475 -31.55 -0.53 6.94
C ASP A 475 -31.38 0.04 5.51
N PRO A 476 -30.98 -0.81 4.54
CA PRO A 476 -30.78 -0.37 3.16
C PRO A 476 -32.09 -0.10 2.45
N GLU A 477 -32.10 0.94 1.61
CA GLU A 477 -33.24 1.23 0.71
C GLU A 477 -33.40 0.16 -0.38
N VAL A 478 -32.29 -0.46 -0.81
CA VAL A 478 -32.27 -1.49 -1.87
C VAL A 478 -31.60 -2.76 -1.34
N PHE A 479 -32.31 -3.89 -1.34
CA PHE A 479 -31.77 -5.18 -0.93
C PHE A 479 -32.63 -6.36 -1.41
N VAL A 480 -32.06 -7.56 -1.31
CA VAL A 480 -32.78 -8.84 -1.42
C VAL A 480 -32.34 -9.77 -0.30
N ASP A 481 -33.29 -10.44 0.33
CA ASP A 481 -33.09 -11.46 1.34
C ASP A 481 -33.34 -12.84 0.73
N LEU A 482 -32.33 -13.70 0.81
CA LEU A 482 -32.38 -15.07 0.34
C LEU A 482 -32.48 -16.02 1.54
N GLY A 483 -33.59 -16.76 1.63
CA GLY A 483 -33.84 -17.74 2.69
C GLY A 483 -33.30 -19.13 2.32
N PHE A 484 -32.64 -19.80 3.27
CA PHE A 484 -32.09 -21.15 3.04
C PHE A 484 -31.93 -21.94 4.33
N GLY A 485 -31.77 -23.27 4.22
CA GLY A 485 -31.48 -24.16 5.33
C GLY A 485 -30.04 -24.67 5.30
N ALA A 486 -29.33 -24.64 6.43
CA ALA A 486 -27.94 -25.09 6.49
C ALA A 486 -27.55 -25.58 7.91
N PRO A 487 -26.61 -26.54 8.02
CA PRO A 487 -25.95 -26.82 9.29
C PRO A 487 -25.03 -25.68 9.73
N ALA A 488 -24.84 -25.50 11.04
CA ALA A 488 -23.88 -24.56 11.60
C ALA A 488 -22.47 -24.82 11.04
N GLY A 489 -21.70 -23.75 10.86
CA GLY A 489 -20.32 -23.86 10.39
C GLY A 489 -19.89 -22.72 9.49
N ARG A 490 -18.63 -22.82 9.04
CA ARG A 490 -18.01 -21.86 8.13
C ARG A 490 -18.32 -22.24 6.68
N TYR A 491 -18.72 -21.26 5.90
CA TYR A 491 -19.00 -21.39 4.47
C TYR A 491 -18.17 -20.38 3.68
N LEU A 492 -17.74 -20.79 2.49
CA LEU A 492 -17.03 -19.99 1.51
C LEU A 492 -18.01 -19.61 0.40
N LEU A 493 -18.18 -18.31 0.18
CA LEU A 493 -19.11 -17.77 -0.77
C LEU A 493 -18.43 -17.50 -2.10
N TRP A 494 -19.09 -17.98 -3.15
CA TRP A 494 -18.84 -17.67 -4.54
C TRP A 494 -20.12 -17.12 -5.15
N VAL A 495 -20.03 -16.09 -5.98
CA VAL A 495 -21.15 -15.49 -6.68
C VAL A 495 -20.93 -15.59 -8.19
N ARG A 496 -21.93 -16.08 -8.91
CA ARG A 496 -22.01 -16.01 -10.36
C ARG A 496 -22.79 -14.76 -10.72
N GLY A 497 -22.12 -13.79 -11.33
CA GLY A 497 -22.75 -12.53 -11.73
C GLY A 497 -22.10 -11.94 -12.98
N ARG A 498 -22.66 -10.84 -13.46
CA ARG A 498 -22.12 -10.08 -14.59
C ARG A 498 -22.28 -8.59 -14.37
N CYS A 499 -21.29 -7.84 -14.84
CA CYS A 499 -21.36 -6.39 -15.00
C CYS A 499 -21.53 -6.05 -16.48
N ASP A 500 -22.45 -5.17 -16.82
CA ASP A 500 -22.68 -4.77 -18.21
C ASP A 500 -21.76 -3.60 -18.63
N THR A 501 -21.13 -2.92 -17.66
CA THR A 501 -20.17 -1.84 -17.90
C THR A 501 -18.75 -2.29 -17.59
N GLY A 502 -17.75 -1.83 -18.35
CA GLY A 502 -16.33 -2.09 -18.11
C GLY A 502 -15.73 -1.36 -16.90
N SER A 503 -16.55 -1.08 -15.87
CA SER A 503 -16.21 -0.26 -14.71
C SER A 503 -16.09 -1.11 -13.46
N VAL A 504 -14.98 -0.96 -12.73
CA VAL A 504 -14.75 -1.53 -11.38
C VAL A 504 -15.62 -0.87 -10.28
N TYR A 505 -16.56 -0.02 -10.69
CA TYR A 505 -17.55 0.63 -9.83
C TYR A 505 -18.96 0.08 -10.03
N SER A 506 -19.12 -1.01 -10.77
CA SER A 506 -20.41 -1.62 -11.07
C SER A 506 -20.41 -3.13 -10.89
N ASP A 507 -19.58 -3.69 -10.00
CA ASP A 507 -19.30 -5.13 -10.04
C ASP A 507 -19.19 -5.78 -8.65
N SER A 508 -19.84 -5.23 -7.63
CA SER A 508 -19.85 -5.86 -6.30
C SER A 508 -21.09 -5.56 -5.45
N VAL A 509 -21.31 -6.44 -4.47
CA VAL A 509 -22.36 -6.35 -3.45
C VAL A 509 -21.80 -6.45 -2.05
N TRP A 510 -22.60 -6.03 -1.08
CA TRP A 510 -22.44 -6.39 0.32
C TRP A 510 -23.29 -7.62 0.63
N VAL A 511 -22.72 -8.55 1.38
CA VAL A 511 -23.41 -9.71 1.93
C VAL A 511 -23.43 -9.67 3.46
N GLN A 512 -24.58 -9.97 4.04
CA GLN A 512 -24.80 -10.10 5.49
C GLN A 512 -25.55 -11.40 5.79
N ALA A 513 -25.09 -12.15 6.79
CA ALA A 513 -25.72 -13.39 7.21
C ALA A 513 -26.31 -13.28 8.63
N ASP A 514 -27.59 -13.64 8.77
CA ASP A 514 -28.34 -13.70 10.03
C ASP A 514 -28.15 -12.47 10.93
N HIS A 515 -27.46 -12.63 12.07
CA HIS A 515 -27.14 -11.61 13.07
C HIS A 515 -26.44 -10.36 12.52
N GLN A 516 -25.90 -10.40 11.30
CA GLN A 516 -25.33 -9.24 10.63
C GLN A 516 -26.40 -8.34 10.00
N ILE A 517 -27.55 -8.89 9.65
CA ILE A 517 -28.70 -8.16 9.09
C ILE A 517 -29.20 -7.16 10.14
N GLY A 518 -29.50 -5.93 9.73
CA GLY A 518 -29.83 -4.86 10.66
C GLY A 518 -28.61 -4.14 11.25
N THR A 519 -27.39 -4.49 10.82
CA THR A 519 -26.15 -3.83 11.25
C THR A 519 -25.39 -3.25 10.05
N SER A 520 -24.36 -2.44 10.31
CA SER A 520 -23.44 -1.97 9.25
C SER A 520 -22.31 -2.96 8.92
N HIS A 521 -22.37 -4.20 9.44
CA HIS A 521 -21.36 -5.22 9.18
C HIS A 521 -21.76 -6.10 8.00
N GLY A 522 -21.01 -5.99 6.90
CA GLY A 522 -21.15 -6.84 5.73
C GLY A 522 -19.78 -7.22 5.14
N ARG A 523 -19.78 -8.17 4.22
CA ARG A 523 -18.58 -8.56 3.44
C ARG A 523 -18.79 -8.18 1.98
N VAL A 524 -17.72 -7.78 1.30
CA VAL A 524 -17.76 -7.56 -0.16
C VAL A 524 -17.78 -8.91 -0.86
N LEU A 525 -18.67 -9.06 -1.83
CA LEU A 525 -18.76 -10.23 -2.72
C LEU A 525 -18.91 -9.70 -4.17
N GLY A 526 -18.31 -10.38 -5.14
CA GLY A 526 -18.12 -9.92 -6.53
C GLY A 526 -16.69 -9.42 -6.82
N ASN A 527 -16.58 -8.19 -7.30
CA ASN A 527 -15.44 -7.60 -8.00
C ASN A 527 -15.09 -8.36 -9.30
N TRP A 528 -16.10 -8.58 -10.14
CA TRP A 528 -15.96 -9.34 -11.39
C TRP A 528 -15.02 -8.65 -12.38
N GLN A 529 -15.05 -7.32 -12.51
CA GLN A 529 -14.30 -6.58 -13.52
C GLN A 529 -12.79 -6.62 -13.28
N ASP A 530 -12.36 -6.97 -12.07
CA ASP A 530 -10.95 -7.21 -11.75
C ASP A 530 -10.38 -8.46 -12.43
N ILE A 531 -11.24 -9.42 -12.80
CA ILE A 531 -10.84 -10.78 -13.19
C ILE A 531 -11.55 -11.32 -14.44
N HIS A 532 -12.67 -10.73 -14.83
CA HIS A 532 -13.50 -11.13 -15.97
C HIS A 532 -13.87 -9.91 -16.82
N PRO A 533 -14.02 -10.08 -18.15
CA PRO A 533 -14.51 -9.01 -19.02
C PRO A 533 -16.01 -8.74 -18.77
N ALA A 534 -16.41 -7.49 -18.95
CA ALA A 534 -17.82 -7.08 -18.89
C ALA A 534 -18.69 -7.84 -19.91
N GLY A 535 -19.97 -8.01 -19.58
CA GLY A 535 -21.00 -8.58 -20.44
C GLY A 535 -21.15 -10.11 -20.37
N SER A 536 -20.33 -10.81 -19.57
CA SER A 536 -20.41 -12.27 -19.41
C SER A 536 -20.62 -12.67 -17.95
N TYR A 537 -21.44 -13.70 -17.71
CA TYR A 537 -21.55 -14.30 -16.37
C TYR A 537 -20.27 -15.04 -16.01
N ALA A 538 -19.80 -14.82 -14.78
CA ALA A 538 -18.64 -15.51 -14.27
C ALA A 538 -18.69 -15.62 -12.74
N TRP A 539 -17.96 -16.60 -12.20
CA TRP A 539 -17.81 -16.78 -10.76
C TRP A 539 -16.75 -15.83 -10.19
N ALA A 540 -17.05 -15.25 -9.03
CA ALA A 540 -16.12 -14.44 -8.25
C ALA A 540 -16.40 -14.61 -6.75
N GLY A 541 -15.39 -14.41 -5.91
CA GLY A 541 -15.54 -14.29 -4.46
C GLY A 541 -15.47 -12.82 -4.10
N ASN A 542 -14.35 -12.35 -3.58
CA ASN A 542 -13.88 -10.97 -3.70
C ASN A 542 -12.70 -11.02 -4.68
N SER A 543 -13.00 -10.76 -5.95
CA SER A 543 -12.15 -11.13 -7.09
C SER A 543 -11.88 -12.66 -7.05
N MET A 544 -10.63 -13.11 -6.97
CA MET A 544 -10.30 -14.55 -6.94
C MET A 544 -10.36 -15.20 -5.54
N ASN A 545 -10.61 -14.45 -4.47
CA ASN A 545 -10.55 -14.99 -3.11
C ASN A 545 -11.96 -15.33 -2.58
N PRO A 546 -12.19 -16.51 -1.98
CA PRO A 546 -13.49 -16.83 -1.40
C PRO A 546 -13.85 -15.88 -0.24
N VAL A 547 -15.14 -15.59 -0.08
CA VAL A 547 -15.64 -14.78 1.04
C VAL A 547 -16.18 -15.71 2.13
N ALA A 548 -15.58 -15.69 3.32
CA ALA A 548 -16.04 -16.57 4.40
C ALA A 548 -17.18 -15.94 5.22
N ILE A 549 -18.24 -16.71 5.46
CA ILE A 549 -19.26 -16.42 6.48
C ILE A 549 -19.30 -17.54 7.53
N LEU A 550 -19.88 -17.23 8.70
CA LEU A 550 -20.06 -18.17 9.79
C LEU A 550 -21.55 -18.25 10.17
N LEU A 551 -22.15 -19.43 9.98
CA LEU A 551 -23.50 -19.73 10.45
C LEU A 551 -23.39 -20.29 11.87
N ARG A 552 -24.04 -19.61 12.83
CA ARG A 552 -23.86 -19.86 14.27
C ARG A 552 -24.68 -21.04 14.81
N TYR A 553 -25.73 -21.43 14.09
CA TYR A 553 -26.63 -22.52 14.46
C TYR A 553 -27.01 -23.32 13.21
N SER A 554 -27.56 -24.51 13.40
CA SER A 554 -28.10 -25.32 12.29
C SER A 554 -29.59 -25.03 12.16
N GLY A 555 -30.07 -24.72 10.96
CA GLY A 555 -31.48 -24.46 10.74
C GLY A 555 -31.72 -23.53 9.55
N SER A 556 -32.74 -22.68 9.67
CA SER A 556 -33.06 -21.65 8.68
C SER A 556 -32.19 -20.42 8.87
N HIS A 557 -31.68 -19.90 7.76
CA HIS A 557 -30.79 -18.74 7.69
C HIS A 557 -31.28 -17.75 6.64
N ILE A 558 -30.86 -16.50 6.78
CA ILE A 558 -31.10 -15.44 5.80
C ILE A 558 -29.76 -14.85 5.36
N LEU A 559 -29.59 -14.75 4.04
CA LEU A 559 -28.51 -14.03 3.41
C LEU A 559 -29.07 -12.75 2.78
N ARG A 560 -28.74 -11.59 3.35
CA ARG A 560 -29.07 -10.29 2.76
C ARG A 560 -27.99 -9.86 1.80
N ILE A 561 -28.41 -9.50 0.59
CA ILE A 561 -27.57 -8.90 -0.44
C ILE A 561 -28.05 -7.48 -0.68
N GLN A 562 -27.14 -6.52 -0.60
CA GLN A 562 -27.41 -5.11 -0.91
C GLN A 562 -26.33 -4.58 -1.87
N PRO A 563 -26.66 -3.68 -2.79
CA PRO A 563 -25.72 -3.23 -3.80
C PRO A 563 -24.61 -2.39 -3.15
N ARG A 564 -23.36 -2.76 -3.42
CA ARG A 564 -22.19 -1.91 -3.13
C ARG A 564 -21.92 -0.95 -4.29
N GLN A 565 -22.19 -1.44 -5.49
CA GLN A 565 -21.88 -0.83 -6.78
C GLN A 565 -22.93 -1.28 -7.79
N THR A 566 -23.35 -0.45 -8.73
CA THR A 566 -24.37 -0.77 -9.75
C THR A 566 -24.00 -0.15 -11.11
N PRO A 567 -24.56 -0.62 -12.24
CA PRO A 567 -25.48 -1.75 -12.39
C PRO A 567 -24.77 -3.10 -12.56
N HIS A 568 -25.36 -4.16 -12.01
CA HIS A 568 -24.92 -5.55 -12.23
C HIS A 568 -26.06 -6.55 -12.01
N ARG A 569 -25.83 -7.79 -12.44
CA ARG A 569 -26.78 -8.90 -12.31
C ARG A 569 -26.15 -10.09 -11.60
N ILE A 570 -26.93 -10.75 -10.75
CA ILE A 570 -26.54 -11.96 -10.02
C ILE A 570 -27.42 -13.12 -10.48
N ASP A 571 -26.78 -14.23 -10.82
CA ASP A 571 -27.45 -15.48 -11.15
C ASP A 571 -27.48 -16.43 -9.96
N GLN A 572 -26.31 -16.76 -9.41
CA GLN A 572 -26.18 -17.73 -8.32
C GLN A 572 -25.26 -17.24 -7.21
N ILE A 573 -25.56 -17.63 -5.97
CA ILE A 573 -24.65 -17.55 -4.83
C ILE A 573 -24.45 -18.97 -4.31
N TRP A 574 -23.21 -19.44 -4.33
CA TRP A 574 -22.82 -20.76 -3.86
C TRP A 574 -22.09 -20.65 -2.52
N LEU A 575 -22.63 -21.31 -1.51
CA LEU A 575 -22.03 -21.47 -0.19
C LEU A 575 -21.38 -22.86 -0.14
N SER A 576 -20.05 -22.90 -0.25
CA SER A 576 -19.28 -24.15 -0.23
C SER A 576 -18.58 -24.38 1.10
N ARG A 577 -18.49 -25.63 1.54
CA ARG A 577 -17.62 -26.02 2.67
C ARG A 577 -16.18 -26.31 2.26
N SER A 578 -15.94 -26.66 1.00
CA SER A 578 -14.64 -27.17 0.52
C SER A 578 -14.01 -26.36 -0.59
N GLN A 579 -14.78 -25.57 -1.36
CA GLN A 579 -14.25 -24.84 -2.51
C GLN A 579 -13.41 -23.62 -2.09
N GLN A 580 -12.09 -23.80 -2.02
CA GLN A 580 -11.12 -22.75 -1.71
C GLN A 580 -10.74 -21.87 -2.92
N HIS A 581 -11.07 -22.29 -4.13
CA HIS A 581 -10.61 -21.67 -5.38
C HIS A 581 -11.77 -21.22 -6.24
N MET A 582 -11.57 -20.15 -6.99
CA MET A 582 -12.56 -19.72 -7.96
C MET A 582 -12.83 -20.85 -8.97
N PRO A 583 -14.10 -21.10 -9.35
CA PRO A 583 -14.43 -22.01 -10.43
C PRO A 583 -13.70 -21.66 -11.73
N ASP A 584 -13.21 -22.67 -12.44
CA ASP A 584 -12.58 -22.55 -13.78
C ASP A 584 -13.57 -22.54 -14.95
N THR A 585 -14.85 -22.56 -14.65
CA THR A 585 -15.94 -22.45 -15.62
C THR A 585 -16.73 -21.17 -15.38
N SER A 586 -17.34 -20.64 -16.44
CA SER A 586 -18.40 -19.63 -16.33
C SER A 586 -19.78 -20.26 -16.24
N ASP A 587 -19.90 -21.59 -16.34
CA ASP A 587 -21.18 -22.29 -16.28
C ASP A 587 -21.79 -22.24 -14.87
N PRO A 588 -23.12 -22.20 -14.77
CA PRO A 588 -23.81 -22.30 -13.49
C PRO A 588 -23.70 -23.71 -12.91
N ILE A 589 -23.82 -23.82 -11.58
CA ILE A 589 -24.00 -25.11 -10.91
C ILE A 589 -25.45 -25.57 -11.17
N ARG A 590 -25.61 -26.79 -11.67
CA ARG A 590 -26.92 -27.37 -12.04
C ARG A 590 -27.51 -28.23 -10.93
#